data_AF-A0A845M163-F1
#
_entry.id   AF-A0A845M163-F1
#
_cell.length_a   1.000
_cell.length_b   1.000
_cell.length_c   1.000
_cell.angle_alpha   90.00
_cell.angle_beta   90.00
_cell.angle_gamma   90.00
#
_symmetry.space_group_name_H-M   'P 1'
#
loop_
_entity.id
_entity.type
_entity.pdbx_description
1 polymer ?
#
loop_
_entity_poly.entity_id
_entity_poly.type
_entity_poly.pdbx_seq_one_letter_code
_entity_poly.pdbx_strand_id
1 'polypeptide(L)'
;MSVPKIINLGLPKSGTTTLATAFIAAGLRVADWMARDPEGRKLGFVGRQFYLGYFETGDPLSTLPDFDAYTEISVVRRGRNFWPQTDWALIDAIRRHHPGARFLLSARDPVKHADSIRRWSNLGRTRLPENHVPGLPQWHGGKPGEIERWIEGHITFCRHVFAGADDFLEFDIADPDAPARISAFTGVDLPWWGKANVNENRPADGGDG
;
A
#
# COMPACT_ATOMS: atom_id res chain seq x y z
N MET A 1 6.85 -13.39 21.08
CA MET A 1 7.20 -13.57 19.66
C MET A 1 7.17 -12.20 19.01
N SER A 2 8.11 -11.89 18.11
CA SER A 2 8.10 -10.63 17.36
C SER A 2 6.90 -10.61 16.40
N VAL A 3 6.26 -9.45 16.25
CA VAL A 3 5.22 -9.24 15.23
C VAL A 3 5.81 -9.53 13.84
N PRO A 4 5.13 -10.29 12.96
CA PRO A 4 5.62 -10.50 11.61
C PRO A 4 5.69 -9.17 10.85
N LYS A 5 6.54 -9.08 9.82
CA LYS A 5 6.49 -7.94 8.89
C LYS A 5 5.18 -8.01 8.11
N ILE A 6 4.39 -6.95 8.12
CA ILE A 6 3.09 -6.88 7.44
C ILE A 6 3.18 -5.93 6.24
N ILE A 7 2.90 -6.43 5.04
CA ILE A 7 3.04 -5.66 3.80
C ILE A 7 1.68 -5.60 3.11
N ASN A 8 1.11 -4.41 2.98
CA ASN A 8 -0.10 -4.20 2.19
C ASN A 8 0.25 -3.89 0.74
N LEU A 9 -0.30 -4.70 -0.14
CA LEU A 9 -0.15 -4.65 -1.60
C LEU A 9 -1.25 -3.84 -2.27
N GLY A 10 -2.13 -3.17 -1.50
CA GLY A 10 -3.20 -2.34 -2.05
C GLY A 10 -2.68 -1.21 -2.95
N LEU A 11 -3.45 -0.87 -3.98
CA LEU A 11 -3.23 0.35 -4.76
C LEU A 11 -3.69 1.58 -3.98
N PRO A 12 -3.19 2.80 -4.30
CA PRO A 12 -3.66 4.02 -3.70
C PRO A 12 -5.19 4.12 -3.68
N LYS A 13 -5.75 4.58 -2.57
CA LYS A 13 -7.21 4.71 -2.34
C LYS A 13 -7.97 3.40 -2.14
N SER A 14 -7.28 2.28 -1.85
CA SER A 14 -7.91 1.02 -1.44
C SER A 14 -8.31 0.97 0.04
N GLY A 15 -7.95 1.98 0.86
CA GLY A 15 -8.15 1.95 2.32
C GLY A 15 -6.87 1.89 3.14
N THR A 16 -5.70 2.12 2.50
CA THR A 16 -4.37 2.11 3.12
C THR A 16 -4.28 2.94 4.41
N THR A 17 -4.89 4.13 4.46
CA THR A 17 -4.89 4.98 5.67
C THR A 17 -5.68 4.38 6.84
N THR A 18 -6.84 3.76 6.59
CA THR A 18 -7.58 3.06 7.66
C THR A 18 -6.73 1.93 8.23
N LEU A 19 -6.10 1.14 7.34
CA LEU A 19 -5.23 0.06 7.78
C LEU A 19 -4.04 0.59 8.60
N ALA A 20 -3.43 1.69 8.18
CA ALA A 20 -2.35 2.35 8.91
C ALA A 20 -2.79 2.79 10.31
N THR A 21 -3.95 3.46 10.42
CA THR A 21 -4.50 3.90 11.71
C THR A 21 -4.82 2.72 12.63
N ALA A 22 -5.36 1.63 12.09
CA ALA A 22 -5.66 0.42 12.87
C ALA A 22 -4.39 -0.22 13.44
N PHE A 23 -3.33 -0.37 12.64
CA PHE A 23 -2.06 -0.91 13.12
C PHE A 23 -1.35 0.01 14.11
N ILE A 24 -1.39 1.34 13.90
CA ILE A 24 -0.87 2.30 14.87
C ILE A 24 -1.62 2.18 16.20
N ALA A 25 -2.96 2.08 16.17
CA ALA A 25 -3.77 1.89 17.37
C ALA A 25 -3.46 0.56 18.08
N ALA A 26 -3.05 -0.47 17.33
CA ALA A 26 -2.55 -1.75 17.85
C ALA A 26 -1.11 -1.69 18.40
N GLY A 27 -0.46 -0.52 18.36
CA GLY A 27 0.89 -0.32 18.88
C GLY A 27 2.02 -0.66 17.90
N LEU A 28 1.73 -0.90 16.62
CA LEU A 28 2.75 -1.20 15.61
C LEU A 28 3.42 0.08 15.10
N ARG A 29 4.70 -0.05 14.72
CA ARG A 29 5.41 0.97 13.94
C ARG A 29 5.04 0.82 12.47
N VAL A 30 4.35 1.83 11.92
CA VAL A 30 3.81 1.78 10.56
C VAL A 30 4.50 2.75 9.62
N ALA A 31 4.92 2.25 8.45
CA ALA A 31 5.36 3.06 7.33
C ALA A 31 4.20 3.23 6.32
N ASP A 32 3.80 4.48 6.08
CA ASP A 32 2.69 4.84 5.19
C ASP A 32 3.14 5.97 4.24
N TRP A 33 3.37 5.62 2.96
CA TRP A 33 3.92 6.39 1.81
C TRP A 33 5.24 7.16 2.03
N MET A 34 5.41 7.80 3.18
CA MET A 34 6.59 8.50 3.69
C MET A 34 6.94 7.92 5.08
N ALA A 35 8.02 7.15 5.15
CA ALA A 35 8.54 6.64 6.41
C ALA A 35 9.07 7.76 7.29
N ARG A 36 8.85 7.64 8.60
CA ARG A 36 9.32 8.60 9.60
C ARG A 36 9.90 7.89 10.81
N ASP A 37 10.97 8.43 11.35
CA ASP A 37 11.53 7.93 12.61
C ASP A 37 10.66 8.33 13.82
N PRO A 38 11.00 7.88 15.05
CA PRO A 38 10.22 8.19 16.25
C PRO A 38 10.15 9.69 16.57
N GLU A 39 11.13 10.47 16.12
CA GLU A 39 11.13 11.93 16.27
C GLU A 39 10.32 12.63 15.15
N GLY A 40 9.72 11.88 14.24
CA GLY A 40 8.87 12.38 13.15
C GLY A 40 9.65 12.86 11.92
N ARG A 41 10.99 12.72 11.90
CA ARG A 41 11.84 13.11 10.77
C ARG A 41 11.61 12.15 9.60
N LYS A 42 11.61 12.70 8.39
CA LYS A 42 11.35 11.91 7.17
C LYS A 42 12.56 11.03 6.84
N LEU A 43 12.35 9.72 6.78
CA LEU A 43 13.32 8.74 6.29
C LEU A 43 13.23 8.58 4.76
N GLY A 44 12.10 8.97 4.15
CA GLY A 44 11.89 8.98 2.70
C GLY A 44 10.66 8.20 2.28
N PHE A 45 10.40 8.18 0.96
CA PHE A 45 9.26 7.42 0.43
C PHE A 45 9.45 5.93 0.66
N VAL A 46 8.42 5.25 1.17
CA VAL A 46 8.49 3.82 1.49
C VAL A 46 8.88 3.00 0.26
N GLY A 47 8.25 3.26 -0.89
CA GLY A 47 8.60 2.56 -2.12
C GLY A 47 10.04 2.77 -2.58
N ARG A 48 10.60 3.98 -2.39
CA ARG A 48 12.02 4.22 -2.69
C ARG A 48 12.91 3.40 -1.77
N GLN A 49 12.57 3.34 -0.48
CA GLN A 49 13.33 2.60 0.51
C GLN A 49 13.34 1.11 0.20
N PHE A 50 12.23 0.55 -0.29
CA PHE A 50 12.16 -0.84 -0.73
C PHE A 50 13.13 -1.16 -1.87
N TYR A 51 13.14 -0.32 -2.91
CA TYR A 51 14.08 -0.49 -4.01
C TYR A 51 15.53 -0.28 -3.57
N LEU A 52 15.79 0.69 -2.68
CA LEU A 52 17.12 0.93 -2.15
C LEU A 52 17.66 -0.31 -1.42
N GLY A 53 16.90 -0.84 -0.47
CA GLY A 53 17.27 -2.05 0.26
C GLY A 53 17.46 -3.25 -0.65
N TYR A 54 16.55 -3.45 -1.62
CA TYR A 54 16.67 -4.55 -2.59
C TYR A 54 17.97 -4.48 -3.39
N PHE A 55 18.29 -3.32 -3.98
CA PHE A 55 19.46 -3.20 -4.85
C PHE A 55 20.79 -3.10 -4.07
N GLU A 56 20.78 -2.64 -2.81
CA GLU A 56 21.98 -2.54 -1.99
C GLU A 56 22.31 -3.85 -1.25
N THR A 57 21.30 -4.56 -0.75
CA THR A 57 21.50 -5.71 0.15
C THR A 57 20.76 -6.98 -0.25
N GLY A 58 19.87 -6.91 -1.24
CA GLY A 58 18.94 -7.98 -1.59
C GLY A 58 17.68 -8.04 -0.72
N ASP A 59 17.64 -7.32 0.41
CA ASP A 59 16.50 -7.26 1.32
C ASP A 59 15.76 -5.92 1.18
N PRO A 60 14.52 -5.89 0.64
CA PRO A 60 13.75 -4.66 0.48
C PRO A 60 13.46 -3.92 1.80
N LEU A 61 13.47 -4.59 2.96
CA LEU A 61 13.15 -3.96 4.24
C LEU A 61 14.39 -3.47 5.00
N SER A 62 15.60 -3.65 4.45
CA SER A 62 16.86 -3.40 5.16
C SER A 62 17.08 -1.94 5.59
N THR A 63 16.46 -0.98 4.88
CA THR A 63 16.55 0.45 5.21
C THR A 63 15.45 0.93 6.15
N LEU A 64 14.47 0.07 6.45
CA LEU A 64 13.34 0.34 7.35
C LEU A 64 13.16 -0.78 8.40
N PRO A 65 14.23 -1.28 9.05
CA PRO A 65 14.16 -2.50 9.86
C PRO A 65 13.23 -2.38 11.08
N ASP A 66 13.06 -1.16 11.60
CA ASP A 66 12.28 -0.87 12.80
C ASP A 66 10.76 -0.76 12.56
N PHE A 67 10.27 -0.98 11.35
CA PHE A 67 8.83 -0.93 11.05
C PHE A 67 8.21 -2.32 11.04
N ASP A 68 7.03 -2.45 11.64
CA ASP A 68 6.28 -3.70 11.70
C ASP A 68 5.34 -3.84 10.49
N ALA A 69 4.74 -2.73 10.03
CA ALA A 69 3.78 -2.74 8.92
C ALA A 69 4.05 -1.65 7.87
N TYR A 70 3.75 -1.97 6.61
CA TYR A 70 3.95 -1.12 5.45
C TYR A 70 2.62 -1.03 4.67
N THR A 71 1.93 0.11 4.75
CA THR A 71 0.50 0.19 4.39
C THR A 71 0.20 0.88 3.07
N GLU A 72 0.93 1.95 2.73
CA GLU A 72 0.99 2.53 1.38
C GLU A 72 2.45 2.51 0.94
N ILE A 73 2.81 1.56 0.08
CA ILE A 73 4.20 1.39 -0.38
C ILE A 73 4.44 2.04 -1.74
N SER A 74 3.40 2.57 -2.40
CA SER A 74 3.57 3.25 -3.69
C SER A 74 3.69 4.76 -3.57
N VAL A 75 4.33 5.34 -4.59
CA VAL A 75 4.29 6.78 -4.80
C VAL A 75 4.42 7.10 -6.28
N VAL A 76 3.55 8.00 -6.73
CA VAL A 76 3.71 8.74 -7.98
C VAL A 76 3.55 10.22 -7.66
N ARG A 77 4.65 10.98 -7.63
CA ARG A 77 4.69 12.41 -7.27
C ARG A 77 6.06 13.02 -7.58
N ARG A 78 6.09 14.25 -8.12
CA ARG A 78 7.33 15.06 -8.29
C ARG A 78 8.49 14.27 -8.93
N GLY A 79 8.21 13.60 -10.07
CA GLY A 79 9.20 12.78 -10.79
C GLY A 79 9.61 11.47 -10.08
N ARG A 80 8.96 11.12 -8.96
CA ARG A 80 9.11 9.81 -8.30
C ARG A 80 7.98 8.90 -8.73
N ASN A 81 8.32 7.64 -9.00
CA ASN A 81 7.40 6.62 -9.48
C ASN A 81 7.87 5.25 -8.97
N PHE A 82 7.32 4.77 -7.85
CA PHE A 82 7.71 3.52 -7.20
C PHE A 82 6.47 2.71 -6.85
N TRP A 83 6.47 1.42 -7.20
CA TRP A 83 5.33 0.51 -7.03
C TRP A 83 5.76 -0.90 -6.57
N PRO A 84 6.37 -1.02 -5.38
CA PRO A 84 6.83 -2.33 -4.89
C PRO A 84 5.74 -3.40 -4.88
N GLN A 85 4.48 -3.02 -4.69
CA GLN A 85 3.37 -3.98 -4.67
C GLN A 85 3.12 -4.67 -6.02
N THR A 86 3.68 -4.13 -7.10
CA THR A 86 3.55 -4.68 -8.46
C THR A 86 4.78 -5.47 -8.90
N ASP A 87 5.82 -5.52 -8.06
CA ASP A 87 7.13 -6.01 -8.43
C ASP A 87 7.41 -7.37 -7.78
N TRP A 88 7.41 -8.42 -8.60
CA TRP A 88 7.66 -9.78 -8.14
C TRP A 88 9.01 -9.93 -7.44
N ALA A 89 10.07 -9.26 -7.92
CA ALA A 89 11.40 -9.42 -7.35
C ALA A 89 11.45 -8.92 -5.90
N LEU A 90 10.75 -7.82 -5.60
CA LEU A 90 10.66 -7.28 -4.26
C LEU A 90 9.76 -8.17 -3.37
N ILE A 91 8.60 -8.61 -3.87
CA ILE A 91 7.68 -9.49 -3.12
C ILE A 91 8.40 -10.78 -2.73
N ASP A 92 9.04 -11.46 -3.68
CA ASP A 92 9.79 -12.69 -3.46
C ASP A 92 10.97 -12.48 -2.50
N ALA A 93 11.71 -11.37 -2.65
CA ALA A 93 12.81 -11.05 -1.74
C ALA A 93 12.34 -10.85 -0.29
N ILE A 94 11.22 -10.16 -0.08
CA ILE A 94 10.65 -10.03 1.27
C ILE A 94 10.31 -11.41 1.85
N ARG A 95 9.68 -12.30 1.08
CA ARG A 95 9.36 -13.68 1.53
C ARG A 95 10.60 -14.46 1.95
N ARG A 96 11.70 -14.34 1.19
CA ARG A 96 12.97 -15.02 1.46
C ARG A 96 13.70 -14.45 2.68
N HIS A 97 13.75 -13.13 2.82
CA HIS A 97 14.49 -12.47 3.89
C HIS A 97 13.73 -12.39 5.21
N HIS A 98 12.39 -12.41 5.17
CA HIS A 98 11.53 -12.30 6.34
C HIS A 98 10.56 -13.49 6.41
N PRO A 99 11.03 -14.71 6.75
CA PRO A 99 10.15 -15.85 6.96
C PRO A 99 9.07 -15.52 7.99
N GLY A 100 7.81 -15.72 7.62
CA GLY A 100 6.65 -15.36 8.45
C GLY A 100 6.08 -13.98 8.16
N ALA A 101 6.62 -13.21 7.20
CA ALA A 101 5.96 -12.01 6.70
C ALA A 101 4.51 -12.32 6.26
N ARG A 102 3.66 -11.30 6.36
CA ARG A 102 2.22 -11.38 6.06
C ARG A 102 1.87 -10.35 5.01
N PHE A 103 1.34 -10.80 3.89
CA PHE A 103 0.95 -9.96 2.77
C PHE A 103 -0.56 -9.74 2.81
N LEU A 104 -0.95 -8.47 2.81
CA LEU A 104 -2.33 -8.05 2.78
C LEU A 104 -2.64 -7.47 1.41
N LEU A 105 -3.82 -7.74 0.88
CA LEU A 105 -4.37 -6.99 -0.25
C LEU A 105 -5.68 -6.35 0.20
N SER A 106 -5.62 -5.04 0.47
CA SER A 106 -6.82 -4.21 0.52
C SER A 106 -7.39 -4.10 -0.90
N ALA A 107 -8.33 -4.98 -1.23
CA ALA A 107 -9.07 -4.99 -2.48
C ALA A 107 -10.39 -4.25 -2.31
N ARG A 108 -10.89 -3.62 -3.37
CA ARG A 108 -12.19 -2.97 -3.39
C ARG A 108 -12.79 -3.18 -4.77
N ASP A 109 -14.11 -3.15 -4.85
CA ASP A 109 -14.82 -3.05 -6.13
C ASP A 109 -14.10 -2.05 -7.08
N PRO A 110 -13.65 -2.49 -8.28
CA PRO A 110 -12.81 -1.68 -9.16
C PRO A 110 -13.45 -0.36 -9.57
N VAL A 111 -14.77 -0.31 -9.75
CA VAL A 111 -15.50 0.91 -10.11
C VAL A 111 -15.44 1.91 -8.96
N LYS A 112 -15.84 1.49 -7.74
CA LYS A 112 -15.79 2.36 -6.54
C LYS A 112 -14.38 2.82 -6.21
N HIS A 113 -13.38 1.97 -6.46
CA HIS A 113 -11.96 2.30 -6.24
C HIS A 113 -11.47 3.31 -7.28
N ALA A 114 -11.74 3.08 -8.57
CA ALA A 114 -11.43 4.03 -9.64
C ALA A 114 -12.06 5.40 -9.39
N ASP A 115 -13.31 5.45 -8.94
CA ASP A 115 -14.00 6.69 -8.57
C ASP A 115 -13.36 7.41 -7.38
N SER A 116 -12.74 6.67 -6.45
CA SER A 116 -11.96 7.28 -5.37
C SER A 116 -10.66 7.88 -5.89
N ILE A 117 -9.97 7.20 -6.80
CA ILE A 117 -8.73 7.68 -7.44
C ILE A 117 -8.99 8.95 -8.26
N ARG A 118 -10.05 8.97 -9.08
CA ARG A 118 -10.44 10.11 -9.93
C ARG A 118 -10.76 11.37 -9.14
N ARG A 119 -11.34 11.22 -7.94
CA ARG A 119 -11.70 12.34 -7.05
C ARG A 119 -10.54 12.79 -6.16
N TRP A 120 -9.45 12.03 -6.09
CA TRP A 120 -8.36 12.32 -5.18
C TRP A 120 -7.33 13.28 -5.78
N SER A 121 -7.49 14.57 -5.48
CA SER A 121 -6.56 15.62 -5.90
C SER A 121 -6.26 15.50 -7.40
N ASN A 122 -4.98 15.49 -7.79
CA ASN A 122 -4.52 15.29 -9.16
C ASN A 122 -4.08 13.83 -9.46
N LEU A 123 -4.38 12.85 -8.60
CA LEU A 123 -3.91 11.47 -8.77
C LEU A 123 -4.44 10.83 -10.06
N GLY A 124 -5.76 10.71 -10.19
CA GLY A 124 -6.37 10.10 -11.37
C GLY A 124 -6.38 10.98 -12.62
N ARG A 125 -6.18 12.30 -12.47
CA ARG A 125 -6.25 13.25 -13.59
C ARG A 125 -4.91 13.52 -14.25
N THR A 126 -3.83 13.58 -13.47
CA THR A 126 -2.49 13.93 -13.99
C THR A 126 -1.45 12.89 -13.58
N ARG A 127 -1.34 12.58 -12.29
CA ARG A 127 -0.19 11.77 -11.82
C ARG A 127 -0.18 10.35 -12.39
N LEU A 128 -1.32 9.67 -12.47
CA LEU A 128 -1.38 8.35 -13.10
C LEU A 128 -1.21 8.46 -14.63
N PRO A 129 -1.99 9.28 -15.37
CA PRO A 129 -1.89 9.29 -16.84
C PRO A 129 -0.58 9.86 -17.39
N GLU A 130 0.12 10.72 -16.66
CA GLU A 130 1.37 11.35 -17.12
C GLU A 130 2.63 10.55 -16.77
N ASN A 131 2.52 9.40 -16.08
CA ASN A 131 3.66 8.59 -15.67
C ASN A 131 3.54 7.14 -16.16
N HIS A 132 4.68 6.47 -16.34
CA HIS A 132 4.72 5.04 -16.65
C HIS A 132 4.51 4.21 -15.38
N VAL A 133 3.26 4.04 -14.97
CA VAL A 133 2.90 3.19 -13.83
C VAL A 133 2.84 1.73 -14.27
N PRO A 134 3.35 0.76 -13.49
CA PRO A 134 3.22 -0.66 -13.84
C PRO A 134 1.76 -1.06 -14.06
N GLY A 135 1.48 -1.68 -15.21
CA GLY A 135 0.12 -2.05 -15.63
C GLY A 135 -0.75 -0.88 -16.12
N LEU A 136 -0.30 0.37 -16.01
CA LEU A 136 -0.97 1.56 -16.53
C LEU A 136 0.06 2.47 -17.22
N PRO A 137 0.44 2.15 -18.48
CA PRO A 137 1.40 2.96 -19.22
C PRO A 137 0.94 4.41 -19.36
N GLN A 138 1.91 5.31 -19.53
CA GLN A 138 1.65 6.72 -19.81
C GLN A 138 0.59 6.88 -20.91
N TRP A 139 -0.23 7.93 -20.79
CA TRP A 139 -1.36 8.28 -21.65
C TRP A 139 -2.63 7.44 -21.46
N HIS A 140 -2.63 6.49 -20.51
CA HIS A 140 -3.81 5.71 -20.12
C HIS A 140 -4.29 6.13 -18.72
N GLY A 141 -5.53 5.80 -18.37
CA GLY A 141 -6.17 6.14 -17.10
C GLY A 141 -7.06 7.38 -17.17
N GLY A 142 -7.09 8.06 -18.32
CA GLY A 142 -7.94 9.22 -18.57
C GLY A 142 -9.34 8.87 -19.07
N LYS A 143 -9.53 7.69 -19.68
CA LYS A 143 -10.82 7.28 -20.26
C LYS A 143 -11.61 6.37 -19.32
N PRO A 144 -12.95 6.30 -19.47
CA PRO A 144 -13.78 5.36 -18.73
C PRO A 144 -13.28 3.90 -18.88
N GLY A 145 -13.23 3.17 -17.78
CA GLY A 145 -12.82 1.76 -17.75
C GLY A 145 -11.31 1.50 -17.71
N GLU A 146 -10.45 2.49 -17.98
CA GLU A 146 -8.99 2.26 -17.99
C GLU A 146 -8.42 2.04 -16.58
N ILE A 147 -8.83 2.86 -15.60
CA ILE A 147 -8.39 2.70 -14.20
C ILE A 147 -8.98 1.42 -13.61
N GLU A 148 -10.23 1.08 -13.94
CA GLU A 148 -10.91 -0.14 -13.47
C GLU A 148 -10.17 -1.40 -13.94
N ARG A 149 -9.82 -1.48 -15.23
CA ARG A 149 -9.03 -2.60 -15.77
C ARG A 149 -7.65 -2.69 -15.12
N TRP A 150 -7.02 -1.55 -14.84
CA TRP A 150 -5.74 -1.54 -14.14
C TRP A 150 -5.85 -2.06 -12.70
N ILE A 151 -6.88 -1.66 -11.96
CA ILE A 151 -7.16 -2.16 -10.60
C ILE A 151 -7.43 -3.67 -10.63
N GLU A 152 -8.30 -4.12 -11.54
CA GLU A 152 -8.61 -5.54 -11.70
C GLU A 152 -7.37 -6.37 -12.08
N GLY A 153 -6.53 -5.83 -12.97
CA GLY A 153 -5.26 -6.44 -13.34
C GLY A 153 -4.32 -6.62 -12.14
N HIS A 154 -4.22 -5.61 -11.27
CA HIS A 154 -3.41 -5.70 -10.06
C HIS A 154 -3.94 -6.72 -9.05
N ILE A 155 -5.27 -6.73 -8.81
CA ILE A 155 -5.91 -7.73 -7.94
C ILE A 155 -5.64 -9.14 -8.48
N THR A 156 -5.80 -9.33 -9.79
CA THR A 156 -5.55 -10.63 -10.45
C THR A 156 -4.09 -11.04 -10.38
N PHE A 157 -3.16 -10.10 -10.53
CA PHE A 157 -1.73 -10.32 -10.34
C PHE A 157 -1.45 -10.84 -8.93
N CYS A 158 -1.93 -10.17 -7.87
CA CYS A 158 -1.74 -10.62 -6.50
C CYS A 158 -2.33 -12.02 -6.27
N ARG A 159 -3.56 -12.27 -6.73
CA ARG A 159 -4.19 -13.60 -6.62
C ARG A 159 -3.38 -14.70 -7.30
N HIS A 160 -2.77 -14.40 -8.45
CA HIS A 160 -1.91 -15.35 -9.16
C HIS A 160 -0.60 -15.60 -8.39
N VAL A 161 0.07 -14.54 -7.96
CA VAL A 161 1.34 -14.58 -7.23
C VAL A 161 1.24 -15.36 -5.92
N PHE A 162 0.11 -15.22 -5.21
CA PHE A 162 -0.13 -15.84 -3.91
C PHE A 162 -1.07 -17.06 -3.98
N ALA A 163 -1.24 -17.67 -5.16
CA ALA A 163 -2.11 -18.82 -5.31
C ALA A 163 -1.69 -19.97 -4.36
N GLY A 164 -2.58 -20.33 -3.43
CA GLY A 164 -2.35 -21.38 -2.43
C GLY A 164 -1.39 -21.01 -1.29
N ALA A 165 -0.97 -19.75 -1.19
CA ALA A 165 -0.06 -19.29 -0.15
C ALA A 165 -0.81 -18.95 1.16
N ASP A 166 -0.24 -19.35 2.29
CA ASP A 166 -0.78 -19.10 3.63
C ASP A 166 -0.35 -17.75 4.23
N ASP A 167 0.58 -17.07 3.56
CA ASP A 167 1.13 -15.76 3.91
C ASP A 167 0.42 -14.62 3.17
N PHE A 168 -0.76 -14.85 2.59
CA PHE A 168 -1.57 -13.84 1.89
C PHE A 168 -3.02 -13.78 2.35
N LEU A 169 -3.52 -12.55 2.55
CA LEU A 169 -4.93 -12.28 2.83
C LEU A 169 -5.45 -11.12 1.96
N GLU A 170 -6.42 -11.42 1.09
CA GLU A 170 -7.25 -10.42 0.43
C GLU A 170 -8.48 -10.08 1.29
N PHE A 171 -8.75 -8.78 1.45
CA PHE A 171 -9.89 -8.28 2.20
C PHE A 171 -10.48 -6.99 1.58
N ASP A 172 -11.76 -6.74 1.81
CA ASP A 172 -12.41 -5.45 1.51
C ASP A 172 -12.42 -4.58 2.76
N ILE A 173 -11.98 -3.33 2.65
CA ILE A 173 -11.99 -2.37 3.76
C ILE A 173 -13.41 -2.07 4.29
N ALA A 174 -14.44 -2.28 3.45
CA ALA A 174 -15.85 -2.09 3.80
C ALA A 174 -16.49 -3.34 4.43
N ASP A 175 -15.80 -4.49 4.43
CA ASP A 175 -16.27 -5.72 5.07
C ASP A 175 -16.23 -5.53 6.60
N PRO A 176 -17.37 -5.68 7.31
CA PRO A 176 -17.39 -5.57 8.78
C PRO A 176 -16.54 -6.64 9.47
N ASP A 177 -16.26 -7.77 8.81
CA ASP A 177 -15.43 -8.85 9.34
C ASP A 177 -13.94 -8.68 9.02
N ALA A 178 -13.58 -7.66 8.22
CA ALA A 178 -12.18 -7.35 7.88
C ALA A 178 -11.25 -7.24 9.10
N PRO A 179 -11.56 -6.51 10.20
CA PRO A 179 -10.64 -6.40 11.32
C PRO A 179 -10.38 -7.77 11.96
N ALA A 180 -11.42 -8.59 12.18
CA ALA A 180 -11.27 -9.91 12.76
C ALA A 180 -10.42 -10.84 11.86
N ARG A 181 -10.62 -10.79 10.54
CA ARG A 181 -9.82 -11.57 9.58
C ARG A 181 -8.35 -11.13 9.56
N ILE A 182 -8.09 -9.83 9.58
CA ILE A 182 -6.73 -9.29 9.63
C ILE A 182 -6.07 -9.67 10.96
N SER A 183 -6.77 -9.55 12.09
CA SER A 183 -6.22 -9.93 13.39
C SER A 183 -5.85 -11.40 13.45
N ALA A 184 -6.75 -12.28 12.98
CA ALA A 184 -6.50 -13.72 12.95
C ALA A 184 -5.29 -14.07 12.06
N PHE A 185 -5.16 -13.41 10.91
CA PHE A 185 -4.09 -13.67 9.94
C PHE A 185 -2.72 -13.12 10.36
N THR A 186 -2.71 -11.93 10.97
CA THR A 186 -1.47 -11.23 11.37
C THR A 186 -1.02 -11.55 12.80
N GLY A 187 -1.93 -12.06 13.64
CA GLY A 187 -1.70 -12.24 15.07
C GLY A 187 -1.71 -10.93 15.86
N VAL A 188 -2.19 -9.84 15.27
CA VAL A 188 -2.24 -8.49 15.86
C VAL A 188 -3.67 -8.15 16.20
N ASP A 189 -3.97 -7.85 17.46
CA ASP A 189 -5.29 -7.34 17.82
C ASP A 189 -5.49 -5.92 17.28
N LEU A 190 -6.67 -5.63 16.73
CA LEU A 190 -7.00 -4.35 16.11
C LEU A 190 -8.05 -3.62 16.97
N PRO A 191 -7.63 -2.84 17.99
CA PRO A 191 -8.54 -2.18 18.92
C PRO A 191 -9.35 -1.05 18.26
N TRP A 192 -9.01 -0.67 17.03
CA TRP A 192 -9.68 0.35 16.26
C TRP A 192 -9.90 -0.10 14.82
N TRP A 193 -11.12 0.14 14.31
CA TRP A 193 -11.47 -0.04 12.91
C TRP A 193 -12.50 1.02 12.48
N GLY A 194 -12.25 1.71 11.38
CA GLY A 194 -13.18 2.73 10.90
C GLY A 194 -12.66 3.62 9.78
N LYS A 195 -13.44 4.66 9.45
CA LYS A 195 -13.03 5.65 8.43
C LYS A 195 -12.11 6.70 9.03
N ALA A 196 -10.80 6.51 8.89
CA ALA A 196 -9.86 7.62 8.96
C ALA A 196 -9.96 8.38 7.62
N ASN A 197 -10.42 9.64 7.66
CA ASN A 197 -10.81 10.49 6.51
C ASN A 197 -12.28 10.34 6.05
N VAL A 198 -13.22 10.71 6.90
CA VAL A 198 -14.44 11.37 6.38
C VAL A 198 -13.96 12.72 5.85
N ASN A 199 -14.11 12.97 4.54
CA ASN A 199 -13.67 14.22 3.91
C ASN A 199 -14.43 15.42 4.49
N GLU A 200 -14.01 15.96 5.62
CA GLU A 200 -14.26 17.33 6.00
C GLU A 200 -13.17 18.17 5.34
N ASN A 201 -13.54 18.88 4.27
CA ASN A 201 -12.79 19.93 3.58
C ASN A 201 -11.31 20.09 3.99
N ARG A 202 -10.43 19.27 3.40
CA ARG A 202 -8.99 19.61 3.42
C ARG A 202 -8.76 20.67 2.35
N PRO A 203 -8.16 21.83 2.67
CA PRO A 203 -7.76 22.79 1.65
C PRO A 203 -6.86 22.08 0.64
N ALA A 204 -6.92 22.50 -0.62
CA ALA A 204 -5.96 22.07 -1.63
C ALA A 204 -4.56 22.19 -1.04
N ASP A 205 -3.78 21.11 -1.12
CA ASP A 205 -2.41 21.03 -0.63
C ASP A 205 -1.55 21.97 -1.51
N GLY A 206 -1.61 23.26 -1.19
CA GLY A 206 -0.78 24.34 -1.65
C GLY A 206 0.06 24.82 -0.48
N GLY A 207 1.38 24.76 -0.63
CA GLY A 207 2.34 25.18 0.40
C GLY A 207 3.56 24.27 0.50
N ASP A 208 4.41 24.38 -0.51
CA ASP A 208 5.88 24.37 -0.50
C ASP A 208 6.66 23.77 0.67
N GLY A 209 7.51 22.82 0.27
CA GLY A 209 8.61 22.18 0.97
C GLY A 209 9.19 21.09 0.08
#